data_AF-A0A7J7U483-F1
#
_entry.id   AF-A0A7J7U483-F1
#
_cell.length_a   1.000
_cell.length_b   1.000
_cell.length_c   1.000
_cell.angle_alpha   90.00
_cell.angle_beta   90.00
_cell.angle_gamma   90.00
#
_symmetry.space_group_name_H-M   'P 1'
#
loop_
_entity.id
_entity.type
_entity.pdbx_description
1 polymer ?
#
loop_
_entity_poly.entity_id
_entity_poly.type
_entity_poly.pdbx_seq_one_letter_code
_entity_poly.pdbx_strand_id
1 'polypeptide(L)'
;MNGDKVRFCRDNQSVSLHPHGLNSSAVAPAAPKMSRLVLASLVFMVMIIATSLMALFVVVLQKPRPAPEAYAYSRGFLGDNSTWQLPVEPNNPYRFGVAELQETLQMFKDHVENSSTWTMEIQMLMCRVDNVSSQIQMLGGHLKNASADIQMVKGVQKDASTLSFQAQMLKSSLDRASAEIQRQKGDLEKANALNSQAQSFLKTSLENTSFELNMLSRGLENTNTEIQALKAGLEMANAQAQLANNSLKNANAQILVLRGNLESVNHLRDQNQVLSDSLKRTNAQIQGLKTEMENTNALHSNIQVLNDQLENASREIQILKQGMKDAEALNSKTRMLESKLQEANVEVERLKGELASTKALTAKVQEQQRSLETLRAAFASQEQLQKSQNELLQLILQGWKVYNGDMYYFSHVKKSWQEAEKSCVSQGAHLASVTSAEEQAYLTEFTRSSNYWIGLNDRGTEGSWRWIDGTPFNYARSRVFWNDNQPDNWQHGNGQDEDCVHVQQKWNDNNCNALYQWICKKPLSQGVA
;
A
#
# COMPACT_ATOMS: atom_id res chain seq x y z
N MET A 1 6.81 -75.83 11.26
CA MET A 1 5.69 -75.54 10.34
C MET A 1 4.87 -74.44 11.00
N ASN A 2 4.72 -73.22 10.48
CA ASN A 2 5.29 -72.54 9.30
C ASN A 2 5.92 -71.19 9.77
N GLY A 3 6.89 -70.55 9.11
CA GLY A 3 6.85 -70.14 7.70
C GLY A 3 5.88 -68.95 7.58
N ASP A 4 6.28 -67.68 7.53
CA ASP A 4 7.57 -67.12 7.07
C ASP A 4 8.15 -66.03 7.99
N LYS A 5 9.46 -66.11 8.24
CA LYS A 5 10.25 -65.06 8.88
C LYS A 5 11.65 -65.03 8.26
N VAL A 6 11.83 -64.21 7.22
CA VAL A 6 13.14 -63.99 6.60
C VAL A 6 13.84 -62.85 7.34
N ARG A 7 15.05 -63.11 7.86
CA ARG A 7 15.87 -62.17 8.61
C ARG A 7 17.26 -62.14 7.97
N PHE A 8 17.66 -61.00 7.43
CA PHE A 8 19.03 -60.78 6.93
C PHE A 8 19.85 -59.98 7.95
N CYS A 9 21.08 -60.42 8.18
CA CYS A 9 22.06 -59.70 8.98
C CYS A 9 23.41 -59.72 8.26
N ARG A 10 24.04 -58.55 8.10
CA ARG A 10 25.50 -58.44 8.04
C ARG A 10 25.91 -57.12 8.67
N ASP A 11 26.78 -57.22 9.68
CA ASP A 11 27.60 -56.18 10.29
C ASP A 11 26.90 -54.83 10.59
N ASN A 12 26.10 -54.89 11.66
CA ASN A 12 25.84 -53.81 12.63
C ASN A 12 24.70 -52.79 12.40
N GLN A 13 23.60 -53.17 11.72
CA GLN A 13 22.23 -52.69 12.06
C GLN A 13 21.14 -53.56 11.42
N SER A 14 19.93 -53.57 12.01
CA SER A 14 18.80 -54.43 11.61
C SER A 14 17.55 -53.62 11.23
N VAL A 15 16.92 -53.96 10.10
CA VAL A 15 15.66 -53.36 9.64
C VAL A 15 14.57 -54.44 9.56
N SER A 16 13.37 -54.12 10.05
CA SER A 16 12.18 -54.98 9.96
C SER A 16 11.02 -54.22 9.32
N LEU A 17 10.38 -54.82 8.31
CA LEU A 17 9.11 -54.34 7.75
C LEU A 17 7.96 -55.23 8.21
N HIS A 18 6.78 -54.63 8.40
CA HIS A 18 5.50 -55.34 8.61
C HIS A 18 4.40 -54.67 7.77
N PRO A 19 3.57 -55.44 7.05
CA PRO A 19 2.47 -54.92 6.25
C PRO A 19 1.10 -55.10 6.92
N HIS A 20 0.24 -54.08 6.89
CA HIS A 20 -1.22 -54.13 7.03
C HIS A 20 -1.78 -52.75 6.61
N GLY A 21 -2.90 -52.60 5.88
CA GLY A 21 -3.73 -53.57 5.16
C GLY A 21 -5.11 -52.96 4.81
N LEU A 22 -5.76 -53.45 3.73
CA LEU A 22 -7.18 -53.20 3.35
C LEU A 22 -7.49 -51.73 2.89
N ASN A 23 -8.40 -51.44 1.93
CA ASN A 23 -9.26 -52.28 1.10
C ASN A 23 -9.73 -51.57 -0.21
N SER A 24 -10.33 -52.34 -1.12
CA SER A 24 -11.36 -51.94 -2.14
C SER A 24 -10.99 -51.08 -3.38
N SER A 25 -10.80 -51.81 -4.48
CA SER A 25 -11.23 -51.55 -5.89
C SER A 25 -11.84 -50.19 -6.30
N ALA A 26 -11.18 -49.52 -7.25
CA ALA A 26 -11.77 -49.12 -8.55
C ALA A 26 -10.65 -48.68 -9.51
N VAL A 27 -10.44 -49.42 -10.62
CA VAL A 27 -9.48 -49.02 -11.66
C VAL A 27 -10.19 -48.23 -12.76
N ALA A 28 -9.84 -46.95 -12.88
CA ALA A 28 -10.00 -46.15 -14.09
C ALA A 28 -8.61 -45.56 -14.44
N PRO A 29 -8.25 -45.43 -15.73
CA PRO A 29 -6.87 -45.12 -16.11
C PRO A 29 -6.50 -43.69 -15.70
N ALA A 30 -5.47 -43.57 -14.85
CA ALA A 30 -4.90 -42.27 -14.51
C ALA A 30 -4.23 -41.66 -15.76
N ALA A 31 -4.75 -40.53 -16.23
CA ALA A 31 -4.10 -39.71 -17.25
C ALA A 31 -2.66 -39.36 -16.80
N PRO A 32 -1.70 -39.26 -17.74
CA PRO A 32 -0.31 -39.01 -17.39
C PRO A 32 -0.20 -37.69 -16.63
N LYS A 33 0.28 -37.75 -15.38
CA LYS A 33 0.63 -36.57 -14.59
C LYS A 33 1.78 -35.86 -15.30
N MET A 34 1.47 -34.89 -16.15
CA MET A 34 2.46 -33.96 -16.70
C MET A 34 3.26 -33.41 -15.52
N SER A 35 4.60 -33.50 -15.62
CA SER A 35 5.49 -32.88 -14.64
C SER A 35 5.13 -31.40 -14.49
N ARG A 36 5.26 -30.85 -13.28
CA ARG A 36 5.06 -29.41 -13.05
C ARG A 36 5.93 -28.56 -13.98
N LEU A 37 7.07 -29.07 -14.43
CA LEU A 37 7.89 -28.46 -15.49
C LEU A 37 7.13 -28.32 -16.81
N VAL A 38 6.48 -29.39 -17.29
CA VAL A 38 5.75 -29.41 -18.57
C VAL A 38 4.53 -28.48 -18.51
N LEU A 39 3.82 -28.45 -17.38
CA LEU A 39 2.71 -27.50 -17.18
C LEU A 39 3.22 -26.05 -17.16
N ALA A 40 4.35 -25.77 -16.49
CA ALA A 40 4.97 -24.45 -16.50
C ALA A 40 5.44 -24.04 -17.90
N SER A 41 6.06 -24.96 -18.67
CA SER A 41 6.47 -24.72 -20.05
C SER A 41 5.27 -24.46 -20.96
N LEU A 42 4.16 -25.20 -20.82
CA LEU A 42 2.92 -24.95 -21.57
C LEU A 42 2.32 -23.58 -21.24
N VAL A 43 2.25 -23.20 -19.95
CA VAL A 43 1.79 -21.87 -19.53
C VAL A 43 2.70 -20.77 -20.08
N PHE A 44 4.02 -20.96 -20.07
CA PHE A 44 4.99 -20.00 -20.61
C PHE A 44 4.85 -19.85 -22.13
N MET A 45 4.67 -20.96 -22.87
CA MET A 45 4.41 -20.93 -24.31
C MET A 45 3.07 -20.23 -24.63
N VAL A 46 2.01 -20.49 -23.87
CA VAL A 46 0.72 -19.80 -24.03
C VAL A 46 0.85 -18.29 -23.75
N MET A 47 1.62 -17.89 -22.74
CA MET A 47 1.90 -16.47 -22.45
C MET A 47 2.74 -15.81 -23.56
N ILE A 48 3.72 -16.50 -24.14
CA ILE A 48 4.50 -16.00 -25.29
C ILE A 48 3.63 -15.88 -26.53
N ILE A 49 2.75 -16.86 -26.81
CA ILE A 49 1.82 -16.80 -27.95
C ILE A 49 0.82 -15.66 -27.74
N ALA A 50 0.27 -15.48 -26.53
CA ALA A 50 -0.64 -14.39 -26.22
C ALA A 50 0.02 -13.00 -26.34
N THR A 51 1.25 -12.82 -25.83
CA THR A 51 1.99 -11.56 -25.99
C THR A 51 2.40 -11.29 -27.43
N SER A 52 2.75 -12.32 -28.20
CA SER A 52 3.07 -12.21 -29.63
C SER A 52 1.83 -11.86 -30.48
N LEU A 53 0.68 -12.45 -30.18
CA LEU A 53 -0.60 -12.12 -30.82
C LEU A 53 -1.06 -10.70 -30.46
N MET A 54 -0.89 -10.27 -29.20
CA MET A 54 -1.17 -8.88 -28.80
C MET A 54 -0.22 -7.88 -29.49
N ALA A 55 1.07 -8.22 -29.65
CA ALA A 55 2.01 -7.39 -30.39
C ALA A 55 1.63 -7.28 -31.89
N LEU A 56 1.24 -8.40 -32.52
CA LEU A 56 0.72 -8.41 -33.88
C LEU A 56 -0.56 -7.58 -34.02
N PHE A 57 -1.48 -7.66 -33.05
CA PHE A 57 -2.72 -6.86 -33.07
C PHE A 57 -2.44 -5.35 -32.93
N VAL A 58 -1.44 -4.96 -32.12
CA VAL A 58 -0.99 -3.57 -32.01
C VAL A 58 -0.31 -3.08 -33.29
N VAL A 59 0.44 -3.93 -34.00
CA VAL A 59 1.07 -3.57 -35.29
C VAL A 59 0.04 -3.47 -36.42
N VAL A 60 -0.96 -4.36 -36.48
CA VAL A 60 -1.99 -4.38 -37.53
C VAL A 60 -3.02 -3.24 -37.38
N LEU A 61 -3.23 -2.70 -36.17
CA LEU A 61 -4.13 -1.56 -35.94
C LEU A 61 -3.45 -0.19 -36.08
N GLN A 62 -2.15 -0.11 -36.33
CA GLN A 62 -1.49 1.15 -36.65
C GLN A 62 -1.66 1.49 -38.13
N LYS A 63 -2.49 2.50 -38.42
CA LYS A 63 -2.54 3.12 -39.76
C LYS A 63 -1.13 3.55 -40.21
N PRO A 64 -0.79 3.48 -41.51
CA PRO A 64 0.52 3.91 -41.99
C PRO A 64 0.77 5.38 -41.63
N ARG A 65 1.91 5.68 -41.01
CA ARG A 65 2.38 7.07 -40.89
C ARG A 65 2.80 7.58 -42.27
N PRO A 66 2.38 8.79 -42.68
CA PRO A 66 3.05 9.49 -43.78
C PRO A 66 4.51 9.81 -43.41
N ALA A 67 5.33 10.04 -44.44
CA ALA A 67 6.75 10.34 -44.31
C ALA A 67 6.99 11.66 -43.55
N PRO A 68 8.17 11.86 -42.91
CA PRO A 68 8.47 13.07 -42.18
C PRO A 68 8.82 14.21 -43.14
N GLU A 69 7.84 15.07 -43.45
CA GLU A 69 8.13 16.40 -43.94
C GLU A 69 8.75 17.23 -42.81
N ALA A 70 9.96 17.71 -43.04
CA ALA A 70 10.55 18.72 -42.17
C ALA A 70 9.77 20.03 -42.33
N TYR A 71 9.48 20.72 -41.22
CA TYR A 71 9.79 22.15 -41.01
C TYR A 71 9.32 22.53 -39.60
N ALA A 72 10.23 23.10 -38.81
CA ALA A 72 9.94 23.53 -37.45
C ALA A 72 9.80 25.06 -37.38
N TYR A 73 8.66 25.49 -36.83
CA TYR A 73 8.55 26.54 -35.81
C TYR A 73 9.15 27.93 -36.08
N SER A 74 8.28 28.95 -36.03
CA SER A 74 8.60 30.18 -35.30
C SER A 74 7.33 30.87 -34.80
N ARG A 75 7.25 31.13 -33.50
CA ARG A 75 6.22 31.98 -32.87
C ARG A 75 6.92 33.06 -32.03
N GLY A 76 6.62 34.31 -32.35
CA GLY A 76 6.55 35.42 -31.39
C GLY A 76 7.85 36.00 -30.84
N PHE A 77 8.14 37.24 -31.24
CA PHE A 77 8.77 38.23 -30.37
C PHE A 77 7.80 39.42 -30.20
N LEU A 78 7.70 39.93 -28.97
CA LEU A 78 7.08 41.22 -28.64
C LEU A 78 8.16 42.31 -28.74
N GLY A 79 7.82 43.51 -29.22
CA GLY A 79 8.75 44.64 -29.28
C GLY A 79 8.23 45.90 -29.98
N ASP A 80 7.69 46.82 -29.18
CA ASP A 80 7.53 48.28 -29.34
C ASP A 80 7.66 48.99 -30.71
N ASN A 81 6.53 49.59 -31.12
CA ASN A 81 6.32 51.05 -31.20
C ASN A 81 7.44 51.96 -31.79
N SER A 82 7.22 52.53 -32.98
CA SER A 82 7.38 53.99 -33.19
C SER A 82 6.86 54.51 -34.54
N THR A 83 6.32 55.72 -34.49
CA THR A 83 5.78 56.53 -35.58
C THR A 83 6.85 57.02 -36.55
N TRP A 84 6.58 56.98 -37.86
CA TRP A 84 7.06 58.00 -38.80
C TRP A 84 5.99 58.30 -39.85
N GLN A 85 5.93 59.56 -40.29
CA GLN A 85 4.83 60.17 -41.02
C GLN A 85 5.38 61.14 -42.07
N LEU A 86 4.58 61.43 -43.11
CA LEU A 86 4.75 62.48 -44.15
C LEU A 86 5.72 62.16 -45.32
N PRO A 87 5.56 62.80 -46.50
CA PRO A 87 4.35 63.42 -47.09
C PRO A 87 4.05 62.95 -48.54
N VAL A 88 2.99 63.46 -49.15
CA VAL A 88 2.56 63.15 -50.54
C VAL A 88 2.48 64.43 -51.39
N GLU A 89 2.63 64.27 -52.72
CA GLU A 89 2.27 65.18 -53.83
C GLU A 89 3.24 66.33 -54.22
N PRO A 90 3.19 66.88 -55.47
CA PRO A 90 2.26 66.58 -56.59
C PRO A 90 2.88 66.33 -58.01
N ASN A 91 1.98 65.93 -58.94
CA ASN A 91 1.98 66.16 -60.41
C ASN A 91 2.73 65.24 -61.42
N ASN A 92 1.92 64.81 -62.40
CA ASN A 92 2.18 64.19 -63.73
C ASN A 92 2.64 65.31 -64.76
N PRO A 93 2.99 65.07 -66.06
CA PRO A 93 3.01 63.81 -66.82
C PRO A 93 4.14 63.59 -67.90
N TYR A 94 4.21 62.34 -68.39
CA TYR A 94 4.77 61.84 -69.67
C TYR A 94 6.15 62.31 -70.20
N ARG A 95 7.11 61.36 -70.28
CA ARG A 95 7.96 61.17 -71.47
C ARG A 95 8.43 59.72 -71.62
N PHE A 96 8.09 59.06 -72.74
CA PHE A 96 8.65 57.76 -73.11
C PHE A 96 10.16 57.92 -73.40
N GLY A 97 11.02 57.18 -72.70
CA GLY A 97 12.46 57.21 -72.90
C GLY A 97 13.07 55.81 -72.89
N VAL A 98 13.64 55.38 -74.02
CA VAL A 98 14.28 54.06 -74.19
C VAL A 98 15.49 53.86 -73.24
N ALA A 99 15.97 54.93 -72.60
CA ALA A 99 16.99 54.89 -71.56
C ALA A 99 16.55 54.14 -70.28
N GLU A 100 15.30 54.28 -69.81
CA GLU A 100 14.84 53.64 -68.58
C GLU A 100 14.80 52.11 -68.69
N LEU A 101 14.53 51.58 -69.90
CA LEU A 101 14.62 50.14 -70.18
C LEU A 101 16.07 49.63 -70.12
N GLN A 102 17.05 50.49 -70.34
CA GLN A 102 18.46 50.14 -70.32
C GLN A 102 19.06 50.27 -68.91
N GLU A 103 18.62 51.26 -68.13
CA GLU A 103 18.93 51.37 -66.71
C GLU A 103 18.26 50.25 -65.90
N THR A 104 16.99 49.91 -66.14
CA THR A 104 16.33 48.78 -65.45
C THR A 104 16.94 47.44 -65.84
N LEU A 105 17.37 47.23 -67.09
CA LEU A 105 18.06 46.00 -67.48
C LEU A 105 19.46 45.90 -66.84
N GLN A 106 20.19 47.01 -66.70
CA GLN A 106 21.47 47.04 -65.97
C GLN A 106 21.26 46.80 -64.47
N MET A 107 20.26 47.46 -63.86
CA MET A 107 19.89 47.26 -62.46
C MET A 107 19.47 45.81 -62.16
N PHE A 108 18.77 45.15 -63.10
CA PHE A 108 18.44 43.73 -62.99
C PHE A 108 19.69 42.84 -63.15
N LYS A 109 20.66 43.25 -63.98
CA LYS A 109 21.95 42.57 -64.13
C LYS A 109 22.78 42.66 -62.85
N ASP A 110 22.90 43.85 -62.28
CA ASP A 110 23.60 44.10 -61.02
C ASP A 110 22.94 43.33 -59.86
N HIS A 111 21.60 43.20 -59.86
CA HIS A 111 20.86 42.39 -58.90
C HIS A 111 21.09 40.88 -59.06
N VAL A 112 21.25 40.41 -60.32
CA VAL A 112 21.58 39.01 -60.64
C VAL A 112 23.04 38.69 -60.31
N GLU A 113 23.98 39.61 -60.52
CA GLU A 113 25.39 39.44 -60.12
C GLU A 113 25.54 39.42 -58.58
N ASN A 114 24.63 40.08 -57.85
CA ASN A 114 24.50 39.99 -56.39
C ASN A 114 23.93 38.65 -55.87
N SER A 115 23.58 37.70 -56.76
CA SER A 115 23.11 36.34 -56.39
C SER A 115 24.14 35.58 -55.55
N SER A 116 25.44 35.83 -55.76
CA SER A 116 26.51 35.27 -54.95
C SER A 116 26.45 35.71 -53.48
N THR A 117 26.09 36.98 -53.22
CA THR A 117 25.94 37.55 -51.87
C THR A 117 24.77 36.92 -51.13
N TRP A 118 23.59 36.84 -51.76
CA TRP A 118 22.42 36.14 -51.20
C TRP A 118 22.69 34.65 -50.94
N THR A 119 23.42 33.98 -51.84
CA THR A 119 23.83 32.59 -51.63
C THR A 119 24.71 32.45 -50.39
N MET A 120 25.69 33.35 -50.22
CA MET A 120 26.59 33.37 -49.06
C MET A 120 25.85 33.65 -47.74
N GLU A 121 24.87 34.56 -47.75
CA GLU A 121 24.03 34.87 -46.58
C GLU A 121 23.10 33.71 -46.20
N ILE A 122 22.43 33.09 -47.18
CA ILE A 122 21.60 31.89 -46.96
C ILE A 122 22.47 30.75 -46.42
N GLN A 123 23.67 30.55 -46.96
CA GLN A 123 24.60 29.52 -46.50
C GLN A 123 25.14 29.80 -45.08
N MET A 124 25.38 31.08 -44.72
CA MET A 124 25.67 31.49 -43.34
C MET A 124 24.49 31.25 -42.40
N LEU A 125 23.26 31.54 -42.83
CA LEU A 125 22.05 31.27 -42.05
C LEU A 125 21.86 29.77 -41.83
N MET A 126 22.08 28.94 -42.84
CA MET A 126 22.09 27.48 -42.71
C MET A 126 23.13 27.01 -41.69
N CYS A 127 24.38 27.47 -41.76
CA CYS A 127 25.39 27.14 -40.75
C CYS A 127 25.01 27.58 -39.33
N ARG A 128 24.30 28.70 -39.16
CA ARG A 128 23.78 29.15 -37.86
C ARG A 128 22.64 28.26 -37.37
N VAL A 129 21.73 27.83 -38.25
CA VAL A 129 20.66 26.87 -37.96
C VAL A 129 21.24 25.51 -37.58
N ASP A 130 22.25 25.01 -38.29
CA ASP A 130 22.92 23.73 -38.00
C ASP A 130 23.67 23.77 -36.66
N ASN A 131 24.32 24.89 -36.33
CA ASN A 131 24.94 25.09 -35.01
C ASN A 131 23.88 25.09 -33.89
N VAL A 132 22.75 25.79 -34.06
CA VAL A 132 21.65 25.78 -33.09
C VAL A 132 21.03 24.38 -32.97
N SER A 133 20.83 23.67 -34.09
CA SER A 133 20.36 22.29 -34.12
C SER A 133 21.30 21.35 -33.34
N SER A 134 22.62 21.51 -33.54
CA SER A 134 23.65 20.74 -32.82
C SER A 134 23.63 21.03 -31.31
N GLN A 135 23.43 22.29 -30.91
CA GLN A 135 23.28 22.67 -29.49
C GLN A 135 21.98 22.09 -28.88
N ILE A 136 20.87 22.10 -29.61
CA ILE A 136 19.60 21.49 -29.18
C ILE A 136 19.77 19.97 -29.01
N GLN A 137 20.48 19.29 -29.92
CA GLN A 137 20.79 17.86 -29.79
C GLN A 137 21.67 17.56 -28.57
N MET A 138 22.70 18.39 -28.31
CA MET A 138 23.53 18.28 -27.10
C MET A 138 22.70 18.45 -25.83
N LEU A 139 21.85 19.48 -25.77
CA LEU A 139 20.92 19.73 -24.66
C LEU A 139 19.93 18.57 -24.47
N GLY A 140 19.42 17.97 -25.56
CA GLY A 140 18.61 16.77 -25.52
C GLY A 140 19.36 15.57 -24.93
N GLY A 141 20.65 15.41 -25.25
CA GLY A 141 21.54 14.43 -24.63
C GLY A 141 21.73 14.67 -23.13
N HIS A 142 22.00 15.92 -22.72
CA HIS A 142 22.14 16.29 -21.32
C HIS A 142 20.85 16.06 -20.52
N LEU A 143 19.69 16.41 -21.09
CA LEU A 143 18.38 16.14 -20.48
C LEU A 143 18.10 14.64 -20.34
N LYS A 144 18.53 13.82 -21.31
CA LYS A 144 18.39 12.36 -21.25
C LYS A 144 19.28 11.75 -20.16
N ASN A 145 20.51 12.25 -20.01
CA ASN A 145 21.42 11.83 -18.94
C ASN A 145 20.88 12.26 -17.56
N ALA A 146 20.48 13.52 -17.40
CA ALA A 146 19.85 14.01 -16.17
C ALA A 146 18.57 13.24 -15.81
N SER A 147 17.79 12.82 -16.81
CA SER A 147 16.63 11.94 -16.60
C SER A 147 17.04 10.56 -16.06
N ALA A 148 18.12 9.97 -16.58
CA ALA A 148 18.67 8.71 -16.06
C ALA A 148 19.21 8.86 -14.63
N ASP A 149 19.93 9.95 -14.34
CA ASP A 149 20.44 10.26 -13.00
C ASP A 149 19.30 10.44 -11.99
N ILE A 150 18.22 11.14 -12.36
CA ILE A 150 17.02 11.28 -11.53
C ILE A 150 16.35 9.92 -11.26
N GLN A 151 16.33 9.00 -12.23
CA GLN A 151 15.81 7.64 -12.01
C GLN A 151 16.72 6.82 -11.10
N MET A 152 18.05 6.95 -11.23
CA MET A 152 19.02 6.32 -10.32
C MET A 152 18.86 6.85 -8.90
N VAL A 153 18.75 8.17 -8.71
CA VAL A 153 18.50 8.80 -7.39
C VAL A 153 17.16 8.36 -6.80
N LYS A 154 16.11 8.18 -7.61
CA LYS A 154 14.84 7.57 -7.15
C LYS A 154 15.01 6.13 -6.67
N GLY A 155 15.86 5.34 -7.34
CA GLY A 155 16.25 4.00 -6.89
C GLY A 155 16.90 4.05 -5.51
N VAL A 156 17.96 4.85 -5.37
CA VAL A 156 18.68 5.05 -4.10
C VAL A 156 17.77 5.57 -2.99
N GLN A 157 16.82 6.48 -3.29
CA GLN A 157 15.83 6.97 -2.33
C GLN A 157 14.87 5.85 -1.86
N LYS A 158 14.45 4.96 -2.75
CA LYS A 158 13.61 3.81 -2.42
C LYS A 158 14.36 2.81 -1.54
N ASP A 159 15.62 2.54 -1.86
CA ASP A 159 16.47 1.65 -1.07
C ASP A 159 16.78 2.24 0.31
N ALA A 160 17.06 3.55 0.40
CA ALA A 160 17.21 4.28 1.65
C ALA A 160 15.94 4.24 2.51
N SER A 161 14.74 4.35 1.90
CA SER A 161 13.48 4.23 2.64
C SER A 161 13.25 2.81 3.19
N THR A 162 13.74 1.79 2.47
CA THR A 162 13.67 0.37 2.87
C THR A 162 14.66 0.08 4.01
N LEU A 163 15.88 0.61 3.93
CA LEU A 163 16.88 0.57 5.02
C LEU A 163 16.39 1.30 6.27
N SER A 164 15.72 2.45 6.12
CA SER A 164 15.11 3.19 7.23
C SER A 164 14.02 2.35 7.94
N PHE A 165 13.15 1.69 7.17
CA PHE A 165 12.13 0.79 7.71
C PHE A 165 12.75 -0.43 8.42
N GLN A 166 13.78 -1.04 7.84
CA GLN A 166 14.52 -2.14 8.47
C GLN A 166 15.20 -1.70 9.78
N ALA A 167 15.80 -0.52 9.83
CA ALA A 167 16.39 0.05 11.04
C ALA A 167 15.34 0.33 12.12
N GLN A 168 14.14 0.79 11.74
CA GLN A 168 13.01 0.97 12.67
C GLN A 168 12.50 -0.37 13.23
N MET A 169 12.39 -1.40 12.39
CA MET A 169 12.03 -2.76 12.82
C MET A 169 13.08 -3.35 13.78
N LEU A 170 14.38 -3.21 13.46
CA LEU A 170 15.47 -3.63 14.34
C LEU A 170 15.45 -2.88 15.68
N LYS A 171 15.19 -1.57 15.67
CA LYS A 171 15.05 -0.79 16.91
C LYS A 171 13.88 -1.28 17.76
N SER A 172 12.70 -1.48 17.16
CA SER A 172 11.53 -2.01 17.90
C SER A 172 11.77 -3.42 18.46
N SER A 173 12.51 -4.26 17.73
CA SER A 173 12.93 -5.58 18.20
C SER A 173 13.91 -5.48 19.38
N LEU A 174 14.86 -4.55 19.32
CA LEU A 174 15.82 -4.29 20.41
C LEU A 174 15.14 -3.72 21.66
N ASP A 175 14.22 -2.76 21.50
CA ASP A 175 13.44 -2.19 22.60
C ASP A 175 12.59 -3.28 23.30
N ARG A 176 12.00 -4.20 22.52
CA ARG A 176 11.28 -5.37 23.05
C ARG A 176 12.20 -6.34 23.80
N ALA A 177 13.37 -6.66 23.24
CA ALA A 177 14.35 -7.52 23.89
C ALA A 177 14.84 -6.90 25.22
N SER A 178 15.04 -5.58 25.25
CA SER A 178 15.40 -4.84 26.45
C SER A 178 14.29 -4.91 27.53
N ALA A 179 13.02 -4.73 27.14
CA ALA A 179 11.89 -4.87 28.05
C ALA A 179 11.75 -6.30 28.61
N GLU A 180 11.97 -7.33 27.78
CA GLU A 180 11.92 -8.72 28.22
C GLU A 180 13.07 -9.06 29.19
N ILE A 181 14.28 -8.53 28.94
CA ILE A 181 15.42 -8.65 29.88
C ILE A 181 15.09 -8.01 31.24
N GLN A 182 14.47 -6.83 31.26
CA GLN A 182 14.03 -6.21 32.52
C GLN A 182 12.94 -7.02 33.23
N ARG A 183 12.01 -7.63 32.49
CA ARG A 183 10.99 -8.52 33.04
C ARG A 183 11.62 -9.78 33.67
N GLN A 184 12.51 -10.45 32.95
CA GLN A 184 13.24 -11.62 33.44
C GLN A 184 14.09 -11.29 34.68
N LYS A 185 14.70 -10.10 34.73
CA LYS A 185 15.41 -9.61 35.93
C LYS A 185 14.46 -9.49 37.13
N GLY A 186 13.29 -8.87 36.96
CA GLY A 186 12.31 -8.73 38.03
C GLY A 186 11.73 -10.08 38.50
N ASP A 187 11.56 -11.04 37.60
CA ASP A 187 11.12 -12.39 37.98
C ASP A 187 12.24 -13.21 38.65
N LEU A 188 13.52 -12.99 38.30
CA LEU A 188 14.68 -13.56 39.01
C LEU A 188 14.80 -12.98 40.44
N GLU A 189 14.56 -11.68 40.62
CA GLU A 189 14.54 -11.05 41.95
C GLU A 189 13.43 -11.65 42.85
N LYS A 190 12.23 -11.88 42.30
CA LYS A 190 11.15 -12.59 43.00
C LYS A 190 11.51 -14.05 43.31
N ALA A 191 12.13 -14.76 42.37
CA ALA A 191 12.57 -16.14 42.59
C ALA A 191 13.60 -16.24 43.73
N ASN A 192 14.54 -15.30 43.80
CA ASN A 192 15.51 -15.21 44.90
C ASN A 192 14.84 -14.89 46.25
N ALA A 193 13.83 -14.02 46.26
CA ALA A 193 13.04 -13.73 47.47
C ALA A 193 12.26 -14.98 47.95
N LEU A 194 11.59 -15.70 47.04
CA LEU A 194 10.88 -16.95 47.33
C LEU A 194 11.84 -18.06 47.81
N ASN A 195 13.02 -18.17 47.21
CA ASN A 195 14.05 -19.11 47.67
C ASN A 195 14.55 -18.76 49.08
N SER A 196 14.76 -17.48 49.38
CA SER A 196 15.14 -17.01 50.72
C SER A 196 14.04 -17.31 51.75
N GLN A 197 12.77 -17.14 51.39
CA GLN A 197 11.62 -17.49 52.21
C GLN A 197 11.52 -19.01 52.45
N ALA A 198 11.74 -19.83 51.41
CA ALA A 198 11.76 -21.28 51.53
C ALA A 198 12.90 -21.78 52.43
N GLN A 199 14.11 -21.21 52.31
CA GLN A 199 15.24 -21.49 53.18
C GLN A 199 14.95 -21.12 54.64
N SER A 200 14.30 -19.96 54.88
CA SER A 200 13.85 -19.55 56.22
C SER A 200 12.85 -20.56 56.80
N PHE A 201 11.83 -20.95 56.04
CA PHE A 201 10.81 -21.91 56.48
C PHE A 201 11.41 -23.29 56.80
N LEU A 202 12.31 -23.79 55.94
CA LEU A 202 13.05 -25.04 56.17
C LEU A 202 13.93 -24.95 57.43
N LYS A 203 14.59 -23.82 57.67
CA LYS A 203 15.38 -23.58 58.90
C LYS A 203 14.49 -23.64 60.15
N THR A 204 13.38 -22.92 60.19
CA THR A 204 12.44 -22.96 61.32
C THR A 204 11.86 -24.36 61.55
N SER A 205 11.54 -25.08 60.48
CA SER A 205 11.05 -26.47 60.59
C SER A 205 12.13 -27.43 61.11
N LEU A 206 13.40 -27.22 60.78
CA LEU A 206 14.53 -27.98 61.28
C LEU A 206 14.84 -27.66 62.75
N GLU A 207 14.71 -26.40 63.15
CA GLU A 207 14.86 -25.96 64.55
C GLU A 207 13.75 -26.56 65.44
N ASN A 208 12.50 -26.57 64.97
CA ASN A 208 11.38 -27.20 65.69
C ASN A 208 11.54 -28.73 65.82
N THR A 209 11.89 -29.44 64.75
CA THR A 209 12.13 -30.90 64.82
C THR A 209 13.34 -31.27 65.67
N SER A 210 14.38 -30.43 65.70
CA SER A 210 15.49 -30.55 66.65
C SER A 210 15.03 -30.37 68.09
N PHE A 211 14.16 -29.40 68.37
CA PHE A 211 13.59 -29.20 69.72
C PHE A 211 12.76 -30.41 70.18
N GLU A 212 11.90 -30.96 69.31
CA GLU A 212 11.12 -32.18 69.60
C GLU A 212 12.01 -33.40 69.86
N LEU A 213 13.06 -33.61 69.05
CA LEU A 213 14.05 -34.67 69.28
C LEU A 213 14.78 -34.53 70.62
N ASN A 214 15.14 -33.31 71.03
CA ASN A 214 15.77 -33.06 72.32
C ASN A 214 14.81 -33.31 73.50
N MET A 215 13.52 -32.98 73.35
CA MET A 215 12.47 -33.33 74.33
C MET A 215 12.30 -34.85 74.46
N LEU A 216 12.25 -35.58 73.34
CA LEU A 216 12.19 -37.05 73.32
C LEU A 216 13.44 -37.67 73.94
N SER A 217 14.63 -37.15 73.65
CA SER A 217 15.89 -37.61 74.25
C SER A 217 15.89 -37.46 75.77
N ARG A 218 15.38 -36.35 76.32
CA ARG A 218 15.21 -36.17 77.78
C ARG A 218 14.19 -37.14 78.37
N GLY A 219 13.09 -37.42 77.67
CA GLY A 219 12.13 -38.44 78.10
C GLY A 219 12.74 -39.84 78.16
N LEU A 220 13.59 -40.18 77.19
CA LEU A 220 14.33 -41.45 77.15
C LEU A 220 15.41 -41.54 78.24
N GLU A 221 16.07 -40.43 78.54
CA GLU A 221 17.05 -40.34 79.62
C GLU A 221 16.40 -40.48 81.00
N ASN A 222 15.27 -39.79 81.24
CA ASN A 222 14.47 -39.92 82.47
C ASN A 222 13.98 -41.36 82.67
N THR A 223 13.36 -41.98 81.66
CA THR A 223 12.91 -43.37 81.76
C THR A 223 14.05 -44.36 81.99
N ASN A 224 15.24 -44.12 81.42
CA ASN A 224 16.43 -44.91 81.78
C ASN A 224 16.85 -44.72 83.25
N THR A 225 16.77 -43.51 83.82
CA THR A 225 17.03 -43.30 85.26
C THR A 225 16.02 -44.01 86.16
N GLU A 226 14.74 -44.02 85.80
CA GLU A 226 13.69 -44.80 86.48
C GLU A 226 13.97 -46.32 86.43
N ILE A 227 14.39 -46.84 85.27
CA ILE A 227 14.80 -48.25 85.12
C ILE A 227 16.00 -48.58 86.02
N GLN A 228 17.00 -47.70 86.13
CA GLN A 228 18.14 -47.91 87.06
C GLN A 228 17.70 -47.86 88.52
N ALA A 229 16.77 -46.96 88.89
CA ALA A 229 16.21 -46.89 90.24
C ALA A 229 15.42 -48.16 90.61
N LEU A 230 14.60 -48.67 89.68
CA LEU A 230 13.90 -49.96 89.84
C LEU A 230 14.88 -51.13 89.97
N LYS A 231 15.95 -51.15 89.19
CA LYS A 231 17.02 -52.15 89.27
C LYS A 231 17.72 -52.13 90.63
N ALA A 232 18.09 -50.94 91.13
CA ALA A 232 18.69 -50.79 92.45
C ALA A 232 17.73 -51.22 93.58
N GLY A 233 16.43 -50.92 93.44
CA GLY A 233 15.39 -51.42 94.35
C GLY A 233 15.31 -52.94 94.37
N LEU A 234 15.42 -53.59 93.20
CA LEU A 234 15.42 -55.05 93.08
C LEU A 234 16.68 -55.69 93.69
N GLU A 235 17.86 -55.09 93.46
CA GLU A 235 19.12 -55.54 94.08
C GLU A 235 19.08 -55.40 95.61
N MET A 236 18.52 -54.30 96.13
CA MET A 236 18.32 -54.09 97.57
C MET A 236 17.30 -55.06 98.18
N ALA A 237 16.20 -55.36 97.49
CA ALA A 237 15.23 -56.39 97.91
C ALA A 237 15.87 -57.79 97.94
N ASN A 238 16.72 -58.12 96.96
CA ASN A 238 17.49 -59.37 96.95
C ASN A 238 18.49 -59.45 98.12
N ALA A 239 19.17 -58.34 98.46
CA ALA A 239 20.05 -58.27 99.62
C ALA A 239 19.26 -58.43 100.95
N GLN A 240 18.07 -57.84 101.06
CA GLN A 240 17.16 -58.05 102.20
C GLN A 240 16.69 -59.52 102.29
N ALA A 241 16.40 -60.17 101.16
CA ALA A 241 16.06 -61.58 101.12
C ALA A 241 17.23 -62.47 101.60
N GLN A 242 18.48 -62.13 101.25
CA GLN A 242 19.65 -62.84 101.77
C GLN A 242 19.89 -62.60 103.28
N LEU A 243 19.67 -61.37 103.77
CA LEU A 243 19.70 -61.06 105.21
C LEU A 243 18.61 -61.82 105.98
N ALA A 244 17.40 -61.90 105.43
CA ALA A 244 16.32 -62.70 105.99
C ALA A 244 16.68 -64.20 106.00
N ASN A 245 17.31 -64.73 104.94
CA ASN A 245 17.77 -66.11 104.85
C ASN A 245 18.88 -66.44 105.87
N ASN A 246 19.83 -65.52 106.07
CA ASN A 246 20.88 -65.65 107.10
C ASN A 246 20.30 -65.54 108.52
N SER A 247 19.30 -64.68 108.71
CA SER A 247 18.54 -64.61 109.98
C SER A 247 17.74 -65.88 110.22
N LEU A 248 17.19 -66.50 109.17
CA LEU A 248 16.55 -67.82 109.21
C LEU A 248 17.53 -68.93 109.59
N LYS A 249 18.77 -68.92 109.08
CA LYS A 249 19.83 -69.83 109.53
C LYS A 249 20.18 -69.64 111.01
N ASN A 250 20.26 -68.40 111.49
CA ASN A 250 20.49 -68.09 112.91
C ASN A 250 19.31 -68.54 113.79
N ALA A 251 18.07 -68.26 113.37
CA ALA A 251 16.86 -68.74 114.04
C ALA A 251 16.80 -70.28 114.08
N ASN A 252 17.19 -70.96 113.00
CA ASN A 252 17.25 -72.43 112.95
C ASN A 252 18.33 -73.00 113.90
N ALA A 253 19.42 -72.28 114.13
CA ALA A 253 20.41 -72.64 115.16
C ALA A 253 19.89 -72.41 116.59
N GLN A 254 19.06 -71.40 116.83
CA GLN A 254 18.44 -71.12 118.13
C GLN A 254 17.27 -72.08 118.45
N ILE A 255 16.52 -72.52 117.43
CA ILE A 255 15.43 -73.52 117.53
C ILE A 255 15.95 -74.91 117.97
N LEU A 256 17.25 -75.19 117.78
CA LEU A 256 17.89 -76.40 118.32
C LEU A 256 18.23 -76.33 119.81
N VAL A 257 18.30 -75.13 120.40
CA VAL A 257 18.64 -74.93 121.82
C VAL A 257 17.38 -74.71 122.68
N LEU A 258 16.34 -74.07 122.13
CA LEU A 258 15.07 -73.80 122.83
C LEU A 258 14.01 -74.90 122.67
N ARG A 259 14.42 -76.14 122.35
CA ARG A 259 13.56 -77.34 122.41
C ARG A 259 13.47 -77.95 123.82
N GLY A 260 14.15 -77.37 124.81
CA GLY A 260 14.04 -77.74 126.22
C GLY A 260 13.02 -76.88 126.98
N ASN A 261 11.84 -77.46 127.25
CA ASN A 261 10.81 -77.01 128.20
C ASN A 261 10.01 -75.76 127.73
N LEU A 262 8.74 -75.87 127.30
CA LEU A 262 7.51 -76.15 128.09
C LEU A 262 7.27 -75.03 129.13
N GLU A 263 6.23 -74.17 129.05
CA GLU A 263 5.01 -74.09 128.23
C GLU A 263 4.75 -72.61 127.79
N SER A 264 3.62 -72.10 127.25
CA SER A 264 2.21 -72.53 127.19
C SER A 264 1.47 -72.02 125.92
N VAL A 265 0.14 -71.91 125.97
CA VAL A 265 -0.84 -71.73 124.89
C VAL A 265 -1.23 -70.27 124.64
N ASN A 266 -1.16 -69.78 123.37
CA ASN A 266 -2.22 -68.94 122.74
C ASN A 266 -2.03 -68.50 121.24
N HIS A 267 -0.92 -68.79 120.55
CA HIS A 267 -0.62 -68.10 119.25
C HIS A 267 -1.14 -68.76 117.94
N LEU A 268 -1.95 -69.83 117.97
CA LEU A 268 -2.37 -70.55 116.74
C LEU A 268 -3.65 -70.02 116.07
N ARG A 269 -4.39 -69.10 116.70
CA ARG A 269 -5.61 -68.51 116.11
C ARG A 269 -5.31 -67.35 115.15
N ASP A 270 -4.32 -66.51 115.48
CA ASP A 270 -4.05 -65.28 114.72
C ASP A 270 -3.32 -65.55 113.39
N GLN A 271 -2.53 -66.63 113.31
CA GLN A 271 -1.75 -66.97 112.11
C GLN A 271 -2.63 -67.39 110.90
N ASN A 272 -3.78 -68.02 111.13
CA ASN A 272 -4.68 -68.41 110.03
C ASN A 272 -5.47 -67.22 109.45
N GLN A 273 -5.76 -66.19 110.26
CA GLN A 273 -6.43 -64.98 109.78
C GLN A 273 -5.52 -64.19 108.84
N VAL A 274 -4.24 -64.03 109.21
CA VAL A 274 -3.24 -63.29 108.41
C VAL A 274 -3.02 -63.91 107.03
N LEU A 275 -3.01 -65.25 106.90
CA LEU A 275 -2.90 -65.90 105.58
C LEU A 275 -4.13 -65.62 104.70
N SER A 276 -5.34 -65.67 105.25
CA SER A 276 -6.59 -65.40 104.51
C SER A 276 -6.64 -63.96 103.97
N ASP A 277 -6.27 -62.98 104.81
CA ASP A 277 -6.25 -61.56 104.44
C ASP A 277 -5.05 -61.18 103.55
N SER A 278 -4.00 -62.01 103.51
CA SER A 278 -2.94 -61.91 102.51
C SER A 278 -3.42 -62.41 101.14
N LEU A 279 -4.05 -63.61 101.10
CA LEU A 279 -4.56 -64.19 99.86
C LEU A 279 -5.61 -63.29 99.18
N LYS A 280 -6.49 -62.66 99.97
CA LYS A 280 -7.45 -61.66 99.47
C LYS A 280 -6.77 -60.44 98.85
N ARG A 281 -5.70 -59.93 99.48
CA ARG A 281 -4.92 -58.80 98.92
C ARG A 281 -4.23 -59.17 97.62
N THR A 282 -3.60 -60.34 97.54
CA THR A 282 -2.98 -60.81 96.29
C THR A 282 -4.01 -60.98 95.17
N ASN A 283 -5.19 -61.53 95.47
CA ASN A 283 -6.27 -61.63 94.48
C ASN A 283 -6.79 -60.24 94.03
N ALA A 284 -6.90 -59.26 94.93
CA ALA A 284 -7.26 -57.88 94.57
C ALA A 284 -6.19 -57.22 93.67
N GLN A 285 -4.90 -57.44 93.95
CA GLN A 285 -3.81 -56.94 93.10
C GLN A 285 -3.82 -57.57 91.70
N ILE A 286 -4.13 -58.88 91.59
CA ILE A 286 -4.27 -59.58 90.30
C ILE A 286 -5.45 -59.01 89.49
N GLN A 287 -6.58 -58.68 90.13
CA GLN A 287 -7.70 -58.03 89.43
C GLN A 287 -7.35 -56.58 89.01
N GLY A 288 -6.59 -55.84 89.81
CA GLY A 288 -6.08 -54.51 89.43
C GLY A 288 -5.19 -54.55 88.18
N LEU A 289 -4.21 -55.46 88.16
CA LEU A 289 -3.37 -55.71 86.98
C LEU A 289 -4.17 -56.13 85.75
N LYS A 290 -5.26 -56.90 85.92
CA LYS A 290 -6.18 -57.24 84.83
C LYS A 290 -6.87 -56.00 84.25
N THR A 291 -7.33 -55.07 85.09
CA THR A 291 -7.95 -53.82 84.62
C THR A 291 -6.95 -52.87 83.94
N GLU A 292 -5.68 -52.84 84.38
CA GLU A 292 -4.62 -52.11 83.66
C GLU A 292 -4.34 -52.74 82.28
N MET A 293 -4.34 -54.07 82.17
CA MET A 293 -4.18 -54.78 80.90
C MET A 293 -5.36 -54.53 79.95
N GLU A 294 -6.60 -54.47 80.45
CA GLU A 294 -7.78 -54.10 79.65
C GLU A 294 -7.70 -52.64 79.14
N ASN A 295 -7.24 -51.69 79.99
CA ASN A 295 -6.94 -50.32 79.56
C ASN A 295 -5.81 -50.24 78.51
N THR A 296 -4.82 -51.14 78.59
CA THR A 296 -3.72 -51.22 77.61
C THR A 296 -4.24 -51.66 76.23
N ASN A 297 -5.22 -52.55 76.18
CA ASN A 297 -5.90 -52.95 74.92
C ASN A 297 -6.74 -51.82 74.32
N ALA A 298 -7.40 -51.01 75.16
CA ALA A 298 -8.10 -49.80 74.71
C ALA A 298 -7.12 -48.76 74.12
N LEU A 299 -5.95 -48.58 74.75
CA LEU A 299 -4.89 -47.71 74.23
C LEU A 299 -4.36 -48.20 72.88
N HIS A 300 -4.14 -49.50 72.71
CA HIS A 300 -3.71 -50.09 71.43
C HIS A 300 -4.74 -49.83 70.32
N SER A 301 -6.04 -49.97 70.64
CA SER A 301 -7.14 -49.70 69.71
C SER A 301 -7.16 -48.23 69.27
N ASN A 302 -6.93 -47.29 70.20
CA ASN A 302 -6.83 -45.85 69.89
C ASN A 302 -5.60 -45.53 69.02
N ILE A 303 -4.45 -46.16 69.28
CA ILE A 303 -3.24 -46.01 68.46
C ILE A 303 -3.49 -46.49 67.03
N GLN A 304 -4.21 -47.60 66.85
CA GLN A 304 -4.55 -48.12 65.53
C GLN A 304 -5.46 -47.16 64.74
N VAL A 305 -6.51 -46.60 65.37
CA VAL A 305 -7.36 -45.57 64.75
C VAL A 305 -6.56 -44.32 64.38
N LEU A 306 -5.64 -43.88 65.24
CA LEU A 306 -4.77 -42.74 64.94
C LEU A 306 -3.84 -43.01 63.74
N ASN A 307 -3.35 -44.24 63.61
CA ASN A 307 -2.51 -44.67 62.50
C ASN A 307 -3.30 -44.72 61.18
N ASP A 308 -4.53 -45.20 61.18
CA ASP A 308 -5.41 -45.20 60.01
C ASP A 308 -5.76 -43.77 59.57
N GLN A 309 -6.00 -42.86 60.53
CA GLN A 309 -6.17 -41.42 60.27
C GLN A 309 -4.91 -40.79 59.66
N LEU A 310 -3.73 -41.14 60.17
CA LEU A 310 -2.45 -40.65 59.64
C LEU A 310 -2.18 -41.16 58.22
N GLU A 311 -2.52 -42.42 57.92
CA GLU A 311 -2.41 -42.98 56.57
C GLU A 311 -3.39 -42.30 55.60
N ASN A 312 -4.61 -41.97 56.06
CA ASN A 312 -5.56 -41.21 55.25
C ASN A 312 -5.08 -39.77 54.99
N ALA A 313 -4.60 -39.05 56.00
CA ALA A 313 -4.02 -37.71 55.85
C ALA A 313 -2.81 -37.72 54.88
N SER A 314 -1.97 -38.76 54.95
CA SER A 314 -0.86 -38.97 54.02
C SER A 314 -1.33 -39.14 52.56
N ARG A 315 -2.41 -39.90 52.33
CA ARG A 315 -3.05 -40.03 51.00
C ARG A 315 -3.59 -38.68 50.49
N GLU A 316 -4.29 -37.92 51.33
CA GLU A 316 -4.81 -36.59 50.97
C GLU A 316 -3.69 -35.59 50.62
N ILE A 317 -2.60 -35.59 51.39
CA ILE A 317 -1.41 -34.76 51.12
C ILE A 317 -0.79 -35.10 49.75
N GLN A 318 -0.74 -36.37 49.35
CA GLN A 318 -0.24 -36.76 48.02
C GLN A 318 -1.16 -36.29 46.89
N ILE A 319 -2.49 -36.36 47.08
CA ILE A 319 -3.47 -35.86 46.11
C ILE A 319 -3.32 -34.34 45.95
N LEU A 320 -3.24 -33.59 47.04
CA LEU A 320 -3.00 -32.15 47.03
C LEU A 320 -1.67 -31.80 46.35
N LYS A 321 -0.60 -32.54 46.65
CA LYS A 321 0.72 -32.38 46.02
C LYS A 321 0.68 -32.60 44.50
N GLN A 322 -0.13 -33.53 44.01
CA GLN A 322 -0.30 -33.71 42.57
C GLN A 322 -1.14 -32.58 41.96
N GLY A 323 -2.24 -32.18 42.60
CA GLY A 323 -3.06 -31.03 42.17
C GLY A 323 -2.26 -29.72 42.10
N MET A 324 -1.29 -29.51 43.00
CA MET A 324 -0.36 -28.38 42.93
C MET A 324 0.54 -28.40 41.69
N LYS A 325 1.06 -29.57 41.29
CA LYS A 325 1.84 -29.69 40.03
C LYS A 325 0.97 -29.45 38.81
N ASP A 326 -0.26 -29.94 38.81
CA ASP A 326 -1.20 -29.76 37.71
C ASP A 326 -1.60 -28.28 37.57
N ALA A 327 -1.75 -27.56 38.69
CA ALA A 327 -1.95 -26.12 38.74
C ALA A 327 -0.71 -25.33 38.25
N GLU A 328 0.50 -25.77 38.59
CA GLU A 328 1.76 -25.17 38.08
C GLU A 328 1.90 -25.37 36.56
N ALA A 329 1.59 -26.57 36.06
CA ALA A 329 1.53 -26.86 34.63
C ALA A 329 0.46 -26.00 33.93
N LEU A 330 -0.71 -25.80 34.53
CA LEU A 330 -1.76 -24.92 34.00
C LEU A 330 -1.30 -23.45 33.96
N ASN A 331 -0.65 -22.96 35.02
CA ASN A 331 -0.06 -21.61 35.08
C ASN A 331 0.97 -21.38 33.96
N SER A 332 1.82 -22.37 33.67
CA SER A 332 2.75 -22.28 32.53
C SER A 332 2.04 -22.15 31.17
N LYS A 333 0.92 -22.87 30.98
CA LYS A 333 0.09 -22.78 29.77
C LYS A 333 -0.59 -21.41 29.67
N THR A 334 -1.07 -20.85 30.78
CA THR A 334 -1.65 -19.50 30.83
C THR A 334 -0.63 -18.45 30.40
N ARG A 335 0.59 -18.46 30.96
CA ARG A 335 1.67 -17.54 30.56
C ARG A 335 2.04 -17.66 29.08
N MET A 336 2.07 -18.87 28.54
CA MET A 336 2.26 -19.09 27.09
C MET A 336 1.11 -18.49 26.27
N LEU A 337 -0.14 -18.60 26.73
CA LEU A 337 -1.29 -18.01 26.06
C LEU A 337 -1.24 -16.47 26.09
N GLU A 338 -0.88 -15.88 27.23
CA GLU A 338 -0.69 -14.43 27.37
C GLU A 338 0.41 -13.91 26.43
N SER A 339 1.54 -14.62 26.35
CA SER A 339 2.64 -14.31 25.42
C SER A 339 2.17 -14.32 23.96
N LYS A 340 1.45 -15.37 23.53
CA LYS A 340 0.88 -15.45 22.17
C LYS A 340 -0.18 -14.40 21.88
N LEU A 341 -0.99 -14.04 22.88
CA LEU A 341 -1.97 -12.96 22.76
C LEU A 341 -1.28 -11.60 22.57
N GLN A 342 -0.17 -11.37 23.29
CA GLN A 342 0.63 -10.15 23.14
C GLN A 342 1.33 -10.08 21.78
N GLU A 343 1.84 -11.19 21.24
CA GLU A 343 2.35 -11.27 19.87
C GLU A 343 1.27 -10.96 18.82
N ALA A 344 0.08 -11.58 18.96
CA ALA A 344 -1.04 -11.31 18.06
C ALA A 344 -1.49 -9.84 18.10
N ASN A 345 -1.51 -9.21 19.28
CA ASN A 345 -1.91 -7.82 19.44
C ASN A 345 -0.89 -6.84 18.80
N VAL A 346 0.42 -7.14 18.91
CA VAL A 346 1.46 -6.43 18.17
C VAL A 346 1.24 -6.52 16.67
N GLU A 347 0.94 -7.72 16.17
CA GLU A 347 0.76 -7.96 14.73
C GLU A 347 -0.49 -7.23 14.18
N VAL A 348 -1.56 -7.13 14.97
CA VAL A 348 -2.74 -6.33 14.62
C VAL A 348 -2.39 -4.85 14.48
N GLU A 349 -1.64 -4.26 15.41
CA GLU A 349 -1.22 -2.85 15.27
C GLU A 349 -0.23 -2.63 14.12
N ARG A 350 0.63 -3.62 13.81
CA ARG A 350 1.50 -3.61 12.61
C ARG A 350 0.66 -3.55 11.32
N LEU A 351 -0.30 -4.47 11.17
CA LEU A 351 -1.21 -4.55 10.02
C LEU A 351 -2.08 -3.30 9.86
N LYS A 352 -2.49 -2.68 10.98
CA LYS A 352 -3.24 -1.42 11.02
C LYS A 352 -2.41 -0.24 10.51
N GLY A 353 -1.10 -0.21 10.81
CA GLY A 353 -0.15 0.74 10.24
C GLY A 353 0.06 0.54 8.72
N GLU A 354 0.18 -0.71 8.27
CA GLU A 354 0.24 -1.04 6.84
C GLU A 354 -1.05 -0.61 6.11
N LEU A 355 -2.22 -0.88 6.67
CA LEU A 355 -3.51 -0.47 6.11
C LEU A 355 -3.63 1.06 5.99
N ALA A 356 -3.11 1.82 6.95
CA ALA A 356 -3.06 3.29 6.87
C ALA A 356 -2.13 3.75 5.73
N SER A 357 -0.96 3.12 5.59
CA SER A 357 -0.01 3.40 4.50
C SER A 357 -0.61 3.05 3.13
N THR A 358 -1.32 1.93 3.01
CA THR A 358 -2.04 1.52 1.79
C THR A 358 -3.13 2.52 1.44
N LYS A 359 -3.93 3.00 2.41
CA LYS A 359 -4.94 4.04 2.18
C LYS A 359 -4.32 5.34 1.66
N ALA A 360 -3.19 5.77 2.24
CA ALA A 360 -2.47 6.95 1.78
C ALA A 360 -1.91 6.78 0.35
N LEU A 361 -1.44 5.58 0.00
CA LEU A 361 -1.01 5.27 -1.36
C LEU A 361 -2.18 5.29 -2.36
N THR A 362 -3.33 4.69 -2.01
CA THR A 362 -4.55 4.73 -2.83
C THR A 362 -5.03 6.15 -3.09
N ALA A 363 -4.98 7.04 -2.08
CA ALA A 363 -5.31 8.45 -2.25
C ALA A 363 -4.38 9.15 -3.27
N LYS A 364 -3.06 8.90 -3.21
CA LYS A 364 -2.09 9.43 -4.18
C LYS A 364 -2.30 8.88 -5.60
N VAL A 365 -2.69 7.62 -5.74
CA VAL A 365 -3.04 7.02 -7.04
C VAL A 365 -4.28 7.68 -7.62
N GLN A 366 -5.31 7.95 -6.81
CA GLN A 366 -6.51 8.68 -7.23
C GLN A 366 -6.20 10.14 -7.61
N GLU A 367 -5.29 10.80 -6.92
CA GLU A 367 -4.82 12.15 -7.27
C GLU A 367 -4.12 12.16 -8.63
N GLN A 368 -3.15 11.26 -8.85
CA GLN A 368 -2.47 11.15 -10.15
C GLN A 368 -3.42 10.78 -11.30
N GLN A 369 -4.42 9.95 -11.04
CA GLN A 369 -5.46 9.61 -12.02
C GLN A 369 -6.25 10.86 -12.48
N ARG A 370 -6.65 11.72 -11.55
CA ARG A 370 -7.33 12.99 -11.89
C ARG A 370 -6.41 13.91 -12.71
N SER A 371 -5.14 14.04 -12.32
CA SER A 371 -4.17 14.84 -13.08
C SER A 371 -3.99 14.33 -14.51
N LEU A 372 -3.98 13.00 -14.71
CA LEU A 372 -3.90 12.38 -16.03
C LEU A 372 -5.15 12.66 -16.88
N GLU A 373 -6.33 12.68 -16.27
CA GLU A 373 -7.60 13.02 -16.94
C GLU A 373 -7.63 14.50 -17.37
N THR A 374 -7.19 15.42 -16.50
CA THR A 374 -7.02 16.84 -16.87
C THR A 374 -6.04 17.02 -18.03
N LEU A 375 -4.90 16.29 -18.01
CA LEU A 375 -3.90 16.36 -19.06
C LEU A 375 -4.42 15.81 -20.40
N ARG A 376 -5.22 14.74 -20.38
CA ARG A 376 -5.90 14.21 -21.59
C ARG A 376 -6.88 15.21 -22.20
N ALA A 377 -7.67 15.90 -21.37
CA ALA A 377 -8.56 16.96 -21.85
C ALA A 377 -7.80 18.13 -22.48
N ALA A 378 -6.67 18.53 -21.87
CA ALA A 378 -5.80 19.56 -22.43
C ALA A 378 -5.20 19.16 -23.79
N PHE A 379 -4.72 17.91 -23.94
CA PHE A 379 -4.22 17.42 -25.23
C PHE A 379 -5.31 17.35 -26.31
N ALA A 380 -6.53 16.91 -25.98
CA ALA A 380 -7.64 16.90 -26.94
C ALA A 380 -8.01 18.32 -27.41
N SER A 381 -8.01 19.30 -26.49
CA SER A 381 -8.19 20.72 -26.83
C SER A 381 -7.07 21.25 -27.73
N GLN A 382 -5.82 20.90 -27.46
CA GLN A 382 -4.66 21.28 -28.27
C GLN A 382 -4.70 20.67 -29.68
N GLU A 383 -5.09 19.39 -29.81
CA GLU A 383 -5.27 18.72 -31.11
C GLU A 383 -6.36 19.39 -31.94
N GLN A 384 -7.50 19.72 -31.32
CA GLN A 384 -8.59 20.45 -31.98
C GLN A 384 -8.15 21.85 -32.43
N LEU A 385 -7.41 22.60 -31.58
CA LEU A 385 -6.86 23.90 -31.96
C LEU A 385 -5.87 23.80 -33.13
N GLN A 386 -4.99 22.80 -33.12
CA GLN A 386 -4.04 22.56 -34.22
C GLN A 386 -4.77 22.23 -35.52
N LYS A 387 -5.86 21.45 -35.45
CA LYS A 387 -6.70 21.14 -36.60
C LYS A 387 -7.37 22.40 -37.16
N SER A 388 -8.01 23.21 -36.31
CA SER A 388 -8.60 24.50 -36.69
C SER A 388 -7.59 25.45 -37.34
N GLN A 389 -6.36 25.53 -36.79
CA GLN A 389 -5.29 26.35 -37.36
C GLN A 389 -4.82 25.83 -38.72
N ASN A 390 -4.71 24.52 -38.89
CA ASN A 390 -4.35 23.91 -40.18
C ASN A 390 -5.45 24.15 -41.23
N GLU A 391 -6.73 24.02 -40.88
CA GLU A 391 -7.86 24.29 -41.77
C GLU A 391 -7.90 25.77 -42.21
N LEU A 392 -7.66 26.71 -41.29
CA LEU A 392 -7.52 28.13 -41.63
C LEU A 392 -6.33 28.39 -42.56
N LEU A 393 -5.17 27.79 -42.27
CA LEU A 393 -3.97 27.95 -43.10
C LEU A 393 -4.21 27.45 -44.54
N GLN A 394 -4.92 26.34 -44.72
CA GLN A 394 -5.28 25.84 -46.05
C GLN A 394 -6.19 26.81 -46.82
N LEU A 395 -7.16 27.44 -46.15
CA LEU A 395 -8.00 28.46 -46.79
C LEU A 395 -7.19 29.71 -47.18
N ILE A 396 -6.26 30.16 -46.32
CA ILE A 396 -5.36 31.29 -46.63
C ILE A 396 -4.46 30.97 -47.83
N LEU A 397 -3.91 29.75 -47.91
CA LEU A 397 -3.13 29.28 -49.06
C LEU A 397 -3.97 29.18 -50.36
N GLN A 398 -5.29 29.00 -50.25
CA GLN A 398 -6.23 29.06 -51.38
C GLN A 398 -6.63 30.50 -51.76
N GLY A 399 -6.04 31.53 -51.12
CA GLY A 399 -6.27 32.94 -51.43
C GLY A 399 -7.37 33.61 -50.60
N TRP A 400 -7.98 32.92 -49.62
CA TRP A 400 -8.91 33.55 -48.68
C TRP A 400 -8.16 34.52 -47.74
N LYS A 401 -8.81 35.63 -47.39
CA LYS A 401 -8.31 36.67 -46.48
C LYS A 401 -9.23 36.78 -45.28
N VAL A 402 -8.68 36.91 -44.08
CA VAL A 402 -9.48 37.08 -42.85
C VAL A 402 -9.61 38.57 -42.54
N TYR A 403 -10.82 39.03 -42.23
CA TYR A 403 -11.07 40.39 -41.75
C TYR A 403 -12.30 40.41 -40.83
N ASN A 404 -12.12 41.01 -39.65
CA ASN A 404 -13.18 41.26 -38.65
C ASN A 404 -14.12 40.06 -38.33
N GLY A 405 -13.58 38.85 -38.26
CA GLY A 405 -14.37 37.63 -37.96
C GLY A 405 -15.01 36.96 -39.18
N ASP A 406 -14.83 37.51 -40.38
CA ASP A 406 -15.24 36.93 -41.66
C ASP A 406 -14.03 36.54 -42.53
N MET A 407 -14.29 35.73 -43.54
CA MET A 407 -13.33 35.31 -44.57
C MET A 407 -13.81 35.76 -45.95
N TYR A 408 -12.90 36.36 -46.71
CA TYR A 408 -13.16 36.95 -48.03
C TYR A 408 -12.32 36.28 -49.11
N TYR A 409 -12.90 36.00 -50.27
CA TYR A 409 -12.17 35.52 -51.46
C TYR A 409 -12.42 36.45 -52.63
N PHE A 410 -11.34 36.99 -53.21
CA PHE A 410 -11.36 37.90 -54.34
C PHE A 410 -10.98 37.14 -55.60
N SER A 411 -11.89 37.03 -56.57
CA SER A 411 -11.62 36.22 -57.76
C SER A 411 -10.64 36.88 -58.73
N HIS A 412 -9.83 36.07 -59.40
CA HIS A 412 -8.95 36.53 -60.47
C HIS A 412 -9.62 36.48 -61.85
N VAL A 413 -10.67 35.68 -62.01
CA VAL A 413 -11.43 35.50 -63.27
C VAL A 413 -12.78 36.21 -63.22
N LYS A 414 -13.34 36.51 -64.39
CA LYS A 414 -14.61 37.25 -64.54
C LYS A 414 -15.80 36.31 -64.78
N LYS A 415 -16.96 36.64 -64.22
CA LYS A 415 -18.23 35.89 -64.30
C LYS A 415 -19.43 36.82 -64.29
N SER A 416 -20.59 36.34 -64.76
CA SER A 416 -21.87 37.00 -64.48
C SER A 416 -22.21 36.92 -62.98
N TRP A 417 -23.04 37.83 -62.47
CA TRP A 417 -23.37 37.90 -61.04
C TRP A 417 -23.93 36.56 -60.52
N GLN A 418 -24.77 35.89 -61.32
CA GLN A 418 -25.37 34.61 -60.95
C GLN A 418 -24.37 33.45 -60.91
N GLU A 419 -23.36 33.45 -61.80
CA GLU A 419 -22.29 32.44 -61.78
C GLU A 419 -21.26 32.71 -60.68
N ALA A 420 -21.04 33.98 -60.35
CA ALA A 420 -20.20 34.41 -59.24
C ALA A 420 -20.80 33.93 -57.90
N GLU A 421 -22.11 34.14 -57.67
CA GLU A 421 -22.82 33.60 -56.51
C GLU A 421 -22.74 32.08 -56.43
N LYS A 422 -22.99 31.36 -57.54
CA LYS A 422 -22.80 29.89 -57.59
C LYS A 422 -21.36 29.46 -57.23
N SER A 423 -20.37 30.29 -57.56
CA SER A 423 -18.95 30.03 -57.24
C SER A 423 -18.61 30.29 -55.77
N CYS A 424 -19.35 31.18 -55.09
CA CYS A 424 -19.26 31.36 -53.63
C CYS A 424 -19.98 30.24 -52.89
N VAL A 425 -21.19 29.89 -53.31
CA VAL A 425 -22.00 28.82 -52.69
C VAL A 425 -21.28 27.47 -52.73
N SER A 426 -20.56 27.16 -53.82
CA SER A 426 -19.75 25.94 -53.91
C SER A 426 -18.59 25.87 -52.89
N GLN A 427 -18.23 26.99 -52.27
CA GLN A 427 -17.21 27.09 -51.20
C GLN A 427 -17.80 27.38 -49.82
N GLY A 428 -19.12 27.23 -49.65
CA GLY A 428 -19.83 27.51 -48.40
C GLY A 428 -19.87 28.99 -48.03
N ALA A 429 -19.97 29.85 -49.04
CA ALA A 429 -19.99 31.31 -48.93
C ALA A 429 -21.09 31.91 -49.82
N HIS A 430 -21.29 33.22 -49.72
CA HIS A 430 -22.14 34.00 -50.63
C HIS A 430 -21.34 35.17 -51.20
N LEU A 431 -21.85 35.85 -52.23
CA LEU A 431 -21.32 37.15 -52.63
C LEU A 431 -21.37 38.13 -51.45
N ALA A 432 -20.29 38.89 -51.25
CA ALA A 432 -20.07 39.65 -50.03
C ALA A 432 -21.18 40.66 -49.75
N SER A 433 -21.75 40.61 -48.55
CA SER A 433 -22.45 41.72 -47.94
C SER A 433 -21.47 42.79 -47.46
N VAL A 434 -21.96 44.03 -47.33
CA VAL A 434 -21.22 45.14 -46.71
C VAL A 434 -22.11 45.80 -45.65
N THR A 435 -21.63 45.79 -44.42
CA THR A 435 -22.38 46.11 -43.20
C THR A 435 -21.82 47.29 -42.43
N SER A 436 -20.56 47.67 -42.68
CA SER A 436 -19.87 48.78 -42.04
C SER A 436 -18.99 49.58 -43.02
N ALA A 437 -18.56 50.77 -42.61
CA ALA A 437 -17.68 51.62 -43.43
C ALA A 437 -16.24 51.08 -43.48
N GLU A 438 -15.82 50.42 -42.41
CA GLU A 438 -14.54 49.74 -42.28
C GLU A 438 -14.47 48.51 -43.20
N GLU A 439 -15.57 47.75 -43.29
CA GLU A 439 -15.72 46.65 -44.25
C GLU A 439 -15.69 47.15 -45.71
N GLN A 440 -16.43 48.24 -46.03
CA GLN A 440 -16.31 48.87 -47.35
C GLN A 440 -14.87 49.27 -47.64
N ALA A 441 -14.20 49.96 -46.71
CA ALA A 441 -12.81 50.38 -46.89
C ALA A 441 -11.89 49.19 -47.16
N TYR A 442 -12.03 48.10 -46.40
CA TYR A 442 -11.28 46.86 -46.57
C TYR A 442 -11.46 46.24 -47.97
N LEU A 443 -12.71 46.14 -48.47
CA LEU A 443 -12.93 45.65 -49.84
C LEU A 443 -12.24 46.55 -50.88
N THR A 444 -12.32 47.88 -50.70
CA THR A 444 -11.71 48.83 -51.64
C THR A 444 -10.18 48.80 -51.67
N GLU A 445 -9.49 48.15 -50.73
CA GLU A 445 -8.03 47.94 -50.84
C GLU A 445 -7.69 47.01 -52.02
N PHE A 446 -8.55 46.05 -52.31
CA PHE A 446 -8.33 45.02 -53.34
C PHE A 446 -9.03 45.33 -54.67
N THR A 447 -10.07 46.18 -54.67
CA THR A 447 -10.90 46.46 -55.86
C THR A 447 -10.53 47.75 -56.60
N ARG A 448 -9.51 48.51 -56.19
CA ARG A 448 -9.20 49.83 -56.81
C ARG A 448 -9.04 49.81 -58.33
N SER A 449 -8.48 48.72 -58.88
CA SER A 449 -8.10 48.60 -60.30
C SER A 449 -9.09 47.81 -61.16
N SER A 450 -10.17 47.25 -60.60
CA SER A 450 -11.15 46.43 -61.34
C SER A 450 -12.46 46.32 -60.60
N ASN A 451 -13.56 46.15 -61.35
CA ASN A 451 -14.89 45.97 -60.80
C ASN A 451 -15.08 44.55 -60.26
N TYR A 452 -15.65 44.42 -59.06
CA TYR A 452 -16.01 43.15 -58.44
C TYR A 452 -17.49 43.12 -58.06
N TRP A 453 -18.21 42.07 -58.44
CA TRP A 453 -19.55 41.77 -57.94
C TRP A 453 -19.57 41.58 -56.43
N ILE A 454 -20.56 42.20 -55.78
CA ILE A 454 -20.94 42.03 -54.38
C ILE A 454 -22.39 41.52 -54.29
N GLY A 455 -22.83 41.10 -53.11
CA GLY A 455 -24.11 40.40 -52.94
C GLY A 455 -25.37 41.26 -53.08
N LEU A 456 -25.24 42.57 -53.34
CA LEU A 456 -26.35 43.50 -53.39
C LEU A 456 -27.07 43.39 -54.75
N ASN A 457 -28.39 43.26 -54.68
CA ASN A 457 -29.29 43.16 -55.83
C ASN A 457 -30.68 43.67 -55.43
N ASP A 458 -31.47 44.18 -56.36
CA ASP A 458 -32.89 44.48 -56.19
C ASP A 458 -33.80 43.64 -57.12
N ARG A 459 -33.20 42.91 -58.06
CA ARG A 459 -33.75 41.84 -58.91
C ARG A 459 -35.20 41.44 -58.59
N GLY A 460 -36.12 41.80 -59.47
CA GLY A 460 -37.54 41.44 -59.36
C GLY A 460 -38.42 42.44 -58.60
N THR A 461 -37.83 43.38 -57.85
CA THR A 461 -38.52 44.59 -57.38
C THR A 461 -37.57 45.77 -57.41
N GLU A 462 -37.61 46.53 -58.51
CA GLU A 462 -36.86 47.77 -58.73
C GLU A 462 -36.76 48.67 -57.49
N GLY A 463 -35.53 49.10 -57.16
CA GLY A 463 -35.21 49.93 -56.00
C GLY A 463 -35.29 49.22 -54.64
N SER A 464 -35.67 47.94 -54.59
CA SER A 464 -35.80 47.13 -53.37
C SER A 464 -34.54 46.30 -53.07
N TRP A 465 -33.44 47.02 -52.83
CA TRP A 465 -32.11 46.46 -52.56
C TRP A 465 -32.07 45.48 -51.37
N ARG A 466 -31.44 44.33 -51.60
CA ARG A 466 -31.24 43.24 -50.63
C ARG A 466 -29.90 42.52 -50.85
N TRP A 467 -29.32 41.97 -49.78
CA TRP A 467 -28.13 41.12 -49.88
C TRP A 467 -28.52 39.66 -50.13
N ILE A 468 -27.79 38.96 -51.02
CA ILE A 468 -28.06 37.56 -51.37
C ILE A 468 -27.76 36.58 -50.22
N ASP A 469 -26.89 36.95 -49.28
CA ASP A 469 -26.56 36.18 -48.07
C ASP A 469 -27.64 36.28 -46.96
N GLY A 470 -28.70 37.06 -47.20
CA GLY A 470 -29.79 37.30 -46.23
C GLY A 470 -29.51 38.42 -45.23
N THR A 471 -28.38 39.12 -45.32
CA THR A 471 -28.06 40.26 -44.47
C THR A 471 -29.10 41.39 -44.66
N PRO A 472 -29.63 42.00 -43.59
CA PRO A 472 -30.56 43.13 -43.72
C PRO A 472 -29.90 44.33 -44.40
N PHE A 473 -30.48 44.80 -45.50
CA PHE A 473 -30.00 46.01 -46.19
C PHE A 473 -30.39 47.28 -45.42
N ASN A 474 -29.46 48.23 -45.29
CA ASN A 474 -29.67 49.50 -44.58
C ASN A 474 -29.39 50.69 -45.50
N TYR A 475 -30.42 51.17 -46.19
CA TYR A 475 -30.33 52.28 -47.13
C TYR A 475 -29.67 53.56 -46.56
N ALA A 476 -29.96 53.89 -45.30
CA ALA A 476 -29.43 55.10 -44.67
C ALA A 476 -27.91 55.03 -44.45
N ARG A 477 -27.37 53.86 -44.08
CA ARG A 477 -25.92 53.65 -43.96
C ARG A 477 -25.26 53.45 -45.33
N SER A 478 -25.91 52.73 -46.24
CA SER A 478 -25.34 52.36 -47.53
C SER A 478 -25.23 53.52 -48.52
N ARG A 479 -25.99 54.61 -48.36
CA ARG A 479 -25.99 55.76 -49.30
C ARG A 479 -24.59 56.31 -49.59
N VAL A 480 -23.69 56.35 -48.60
CA VAL A 480 -22.34 56.92 -48.76
C VAL A 480 -21.39 56.03 -49.57
N PHE A 481 -21.75 54.76 -49.79
CA PHE A 481 -20.93 53.82 -50.54
C PHE A 481 -21.21 53.85 -52.04
N TRP A 482 -22.33 54.40 -52.49
CA TRP A 482 -22.66 54.55 -53.91
C TRP A 482 -21.83 55.63 -54.60
N ASN A 483 -21.58 55.43 -55.89
CA ASN A 483 -21.07 56.43 -56.83
C ASN A 483 -22.02 57.63 -56.92
N ASP A 484 -21.47 58.75 -57.38
CA ASP A 484 -22.23 59.98 -57.50
C ASP A 484 -23.26 59.79 -58.62
N ASN A 485 -24.54 60.08 -58.31
CA ASN A 485 -25.73 59.76 -59.12
C ASN A 485 -26.10 58.27 -59.24
N GLN A 486 -25.57 57.39 -58.39
CA GLN A 486 -25.90 55.96 -58.39
C GLN A 486 -26.76 55.56 -57.16
N PRO A 487 -27.63 54.54 -57.26
CA PRO A 487 -27.95 53.80 -58.48
C PRO A 487 -28.78 54.63 -59.47
N ASP A 488 -28.56 54.44 -60.78
CA ASP A 488 -29.31 55.15 -61.84
C ASP A 488 -30.20 54.25 -62.71
N ASN A 489 -30.10 52.92 -62.54
CA ASN A 489 -30.75 51.91 -63.37
C ASN A 489 -30.65 52.26 -64.87
N TRP A 490 -29.42 52.36 -65.37
CA TRP A 490 -29.17 52.80 -66.73
C TRP A 490 -29.86 51.87 -67.75
N GLN A 491 -30.90 52.38 -68.40
CA GLN A 491 -31.60 51.64 -69.45
C GLN A 491 -30.71 51.44 -70.66
N HIS A 492 -30.12 50.24 -70.76
CA HIS A 492 -29.37 49.84 -71.94
C HIS A 492 -30.31 49.82 -73.15
N GLY A 493 -29.82 50.26 -74.31
CA GLY A 493 -30.64 50.43 -75.54
C GLY A 493 -31.22 49.14 -76.14
N ASN A 494 -31.09 48.01 -75.43
CA ASN A 494 -31.64 46.69 -75.72
C ASN A 494 -32.70 46.24 -74.67
N GLY A 495 -33.10 47.10 -73.74
CA GLY A 495 -34.10 46.81 -72.71
C GLY A 495 -33.58 45.93 -71.57
N GLN A 496 -32.32 46.12 -71.18
CA GLN A 496 -31.73 45.49 -69.99
C GLN A 496 -31.63 46.52 -68.86
N ASP A 497 -32.17 46.15 -67.70
CA ASP A 497 -32.10 46.91 -66.45
C ASP A 497 -30.86 46.48 -65.62
N GLU A 498 -30.50 47.26 -64.60
CA GLU A 498 -29.21 47.16 -63.90
C GLU A 498 -29.27 46.53 -62.49
N ASP A 499 -30.03 45.43 -62.31
CA ASP A 499 -30.39 44.88 -61.00
C ASP A 499 -29.26 44.38 -60.05
N CYS A 500 -27.96 44.48 -60.41
CA CYS A 500 -26.84 43.84 -59.68
C CYS A 500 -25.70 44.83 -59.39
N VAL A 501 -25.12 44.80 -58.19
CA VAL A 501 -24.12 45.80 -57.78
C VAL A 501 -22.69 45.28 -57.85
N HIS A 502 -21.80 46.07 -58.44
CA HIS A 502 -20.34 45.90 -58.32
C HIS A 502 -19.70 47.03 -57.52
N VAL A 503 -18.49 46.76 -57.00
CA VAL A 503 -17.64 47.72 -56.30
C VAL A 503 -16.27 47.83 -56.97
N GLN A 504 -15.76 49.05 -57.07
CA GLN A 504 -14.36 49.35 -57.41
C GLN A 504 -13.72 50.22 -56.32
N GLN A 505 -14.27 51.41 -56.10
CA GLN A 505 -14.02 52.27 -54.93
C GLN A 505 -15.33 52.60 -54.20
N LYS A 506 -16.37 52.83 -55.00
CA LYS A 506 -17.77 52.97 -54.60
C LYS A 506 -18.62 51.96 -55.39
N TRP A 507 -19.88 51.84 -55.03
CA TRP A 507 -20.86 50.93 -55.63
C TRP A 507 -21.50 51.53 -56.87
N ASN A 508 -21.83 50.68 -57.81
CA ASN A 508 -22.49 51.00 -59.07
C ASN A 508 -23.42 49.84 -59.41
N ASP A 509 -24.66 50.13 -59.75
CA ASP A 509 -25.59 49.12 -60.25
C ASP A 509 -25.20 48.79 -61.70
N ASN A 510 -25.43 47.55 -62.11
CA ASN A 510 -25.12 47.12 -63.46
C ASN A 510 -25.90 45.89 -63.89
N ASN A 511 -26.04 45.74 -65.21
CA ASN A 511 -26.60 44.55 -65.84
C ASN A 511 -25.94 43.27 -65.29
N CYS A 512 -26.72 42.42 -64.62
CA CYS A 512 -26.26 41.19 -63.96
C CYS A 512 -25.49 40.20 -64.87
N ASN A 513 -25.61 40.33 -66.19
CA ASN A 513 -24.92 39.50 -67.18
C ASN A 513 -23.50 39.99 -67.51
N ALA A 514 -23.12 41.20 -67.07
CA ALA A 514 -21.77 41.73 -67.23
C ALA A 514 -20.73 40.83 -66.54
N LEU A 515 -19.54 40.74 -67.13
CA LEU A 515 -18.47 39.87 -66.65
C LEU A 515 -17.50 40.67 -65.78
N TYR A 516 -17.64 40.56 -64.46
CA TYR A 516 -16.75 41.16 -63.48
C TYR A 516 -16.10 40.09 -62.60
N GLN A 517 -15.04 40.47 -61.89
CA GLN A 517 -14.52 39.66 -60.80
C GLN A 517 -15.57 39.64 -59.67
N TRP A 518 -15.34 38.92 -58.57
CA TRP A 518 -16.32 38.87 -57.48
C TRP A 518 -15.67 38.62 -56.13
N ILE A 519 -16.39 39.00 -55.08
CA ILE A 519 -15.96 38.84 -53.69
C ILE A 519 -16.92 37.85 -53.02
N CYS A 520 -16.41 36.71 -52.55
CA CYS A 520 -17.16 35.84 -51.65
C CYS A 520 -16.90 36.22 -50.19
N LYS A 521 -17.90 36.05 -49.32
CA LYS A 521 -17.82 36.22 -47.87
C LYS A 521 -18.43 35.01 -47.15
N LYS A 522 -17.81 34.59 -46.04
CA LYS A 522 -18.39 33.65 -45.05
C LYS A 522 -17.83 33.91 -43.66
N PRO A 523 -18.57 33.59 -42.57
CA PRO A 523 -18.05 33.71 -41.22
C PRO A 523 -16.84 32.80 -40.99
N LEU A 524 -15.86 33.30 -40.24
CA LEU A 524 -14.79 32.48 -39.68
C LEU A 524 -15.43 31.47 -38.71
N SER A 525 -15.19 30.17 -38.94
CA SER A 525 -15.84 29.12 -38.17
C SER A 525 -15.47 29.20 -36.68
N GLN A 526 -16.46 29.11 -35.78
CA GLN A 526 -16.34 29.36 -34.33
C GLN A 526 -15.44 28.40 -33.54
N GLY A 527 -14.63 27.57 -34.21
CA GLY A 527 -13.56 26.77 -33.60
C GLY A 527 -12.14 27.31 -33.84
N VAL A 528 -12.00 28.50 -34.46
CA VAL A 528 -10.73 29.07 -34.95
C VAL A 528 -10.35 30.38 -34.24
N ALA A 529 -11.29 31.02 -33.54
CA ALA A 529 -11.12 32.29 -32.83
C ALA A 529 -10.54 32.11 -31.41
#